data_AF-A0A7J3X6N0-F1
#
_entry.id   AF-A0A7J3X6N0-F1
#
_cell.length_a   1.000
_cell.length_b   1.000
_cell.length_c   1.000
_cell.angle_alpha   90.00
_cell.angle_beta   90.00
_cell.angle_gamma   90.00
#
_symmetry.space_group_name_H-M   'P 1'
#
loop_
_entity.id
_entity.type
_entity.pdbx_description
1 polymer ?
#
loop_
_entity_poly.entity_id
_entity_poly.type
_entity_poly.pdbx_seq_one_letter_code
_entity_poly.pdbx_strand_id
1 'polypeptide(L)' 'GRAFLVALASHPAVTFPNDISASSRYWEEDIVEPPWELTSRGTIRVPREPGLGVEVREEALRKYLREKWSAVL' A
#
# COMPACT_ATOMS: atom_id res chain seq x y z
N GLY A 1 -2.74 1.17 -4.07
CA GLY A 1 -2.66 -0.17 -4.70
C GLY A 1 -2.37 -1.25 -3.67
N ARG A 2 -1.17 -1.25 -3.09
CA ARG A 2 -0.71 -2.31 -2.17
C ARG A 2 -1.65 -2.61 -1.00
N ALA A 3 -2.29 -1.59 -0.43
CA ALA A 3 -3.35 -1.74 0.59
C ALA A 3 -4.41 -2.79 0.21
N PHE A 4 -4.98 -2.67 -0.99
CA PHE A 4 -5.99 -3.61 -1.50
C PHE A 4 -5.42 -5.02 -1.70
N LEU A 5 -4.16 -5.12 -2.17
CA LEU A 5 -3.49 -6.42 -2.32
C LEU A 5 -3.26 -7.11 -0.97
N VAL A 6 -2.86 -6.36 0.05
CA VAL A 6 -2.69 -6.88 1.42
C VAL A 6 -4.02 -7.34 2.00
N ALA A 7 -5.09 -6.57 1.79
CA ALA A 7 -6.44 -6.97 2.22
C ALA A 7 -6.88 -8.28 1.52
N LEU A 8 -6.68 -8.38 0.21
CA LEU A 8 -7.01 -9.61 -0.54
C LEU A 8 -6.16 -10.80 -0.08
N ALA A 9 -4.85 -10.62 0.09
CA ALA A 9 -3.93 -11.66 0.52
C ALA A 9 -4.22 -12.15 1.96
N SER A 10 -4.93 -11.36 2.77
CA SER A 10 -5.36 -11.77 4.11
C SER A 10 -6.53 -12.75 4.12
N HIS A 11 -7.19 -12.97 2.97
CA HIS A 11 -8.34 -13.86 2.88
C HIS A 11 -7.94 -15.33 3.15
N PRO A 12 -8.71 -16.12 3.93
CA PRO A 12 -8.34 -17.49 4.31
C PRO A 12 -8.13 -18.47 3.15
N ALA A 13 -8.74 -18.21 2.00
CA ALA A 13 -8.56 -19.01 0.78
C ALA A 13 -7.22 -18.73 0.05
N VAL A 14 -6.49 -17.67 0.42
CA VAL A 14 -5.18 -17.34 -0.15
C VAL A 14 -4.09 -17.96 0.73
N THR A 15 -3.62 -19.14 0.35
CA THR A 15 -2.72 -19.96 1.20
C THR A 15 -1.26 -19.98 0.74
N PHE A 16 -0.95 -19.39 -0.41
CA PHE A 16 0.42 -19.28 -0.92
C PHE A 16 0.98 -17.88 -0.70
N PRO A 17 2.31 -17.73 -0.58
CA PRO A 17 2.94 -16.42 -0.56
C PRO A 17 2.57 -15.58 -1.78
N ASN A 18 2.34 -14.30 -1.56
CA ASN A 18 2.02 -13.34 -2.61
C ASN A 18 3.25 -12.47 -2.87
N ASP A 19 3.39 -11.95 -4.09
CA ASP A 19 4.48 -11.02 -4.44
C ASP A 19 4.16 -9.59 -3.98
N ILE A 20 4.01 -9.44 -2.66
CA ILE A 20 3.79 -8.16 -1.99
C ILE A 20 4.99 -7.93 -1.07
N SER A 21 5.78 -6.90 -1.37
CA SER A 21 7.01 -6.57 -0.65
C SER A 21 6.92 -5.23 0.09
N ALA A 22 7.97 -4.91 0.85
CA ALA A 22 8.16 -3.58 1.45
C ALA A 22 8.29 -2.49 0.37
N SER A 23 7.94 -1.25 0.73
CA SER A 23 7.97 -0.10 -0.18
C SER A 23 9.38 0.22 -0.65
N SER A 24 10.34 0.14 0.27
CA SER A 24 11.77 0.36 0.02
C SER A 24 12.40 -0.61 -0.99
N ARG A 25 11.73 -1.73 -1.32
CA ARG A 25 12.18 -2.62 -2.39
C ARG A 25 12.10 -1.95 -3.77
N TYR A 26 11.13 -1.07 -3.98
CA TYR A 26 10.82 -0.50 -5.29
C TYR A 26 11.03 1.02 -5.34
N TRP A 27 10.75 1.71 -4.23
CA TRP A 27 10.70 3.16 -4.21
C TRP A 27 11.58 3.70 -3.09
N GLU A 28 12.31 4.76 -3.38
CA GLU A 28 12.99 5.57 -2.35
C GLU A 28 11.95 6.28 -1.46
N GLU A 29 10.83 6.71 -2.05
CA GLU A 29 9.73 7.38 -1.35
C GLU A 29 8.37 6.81 -1.80
N ASP A 30 7.53 6.38 -0.85
CA ASP A 30 6.16 5.94 -1.10
C ASP A 30 5.15 7.09 -0.93
N ILE A 31 4.01 6.99 -1.60
CA ILE A 31 2.91 7.97 -1.56
C ILE A 31 1.90 7.67 -0.44
N VAL A 32 2.22 6.77 0.50
CA VAL A 32 1.38 6.43 1.66
C VAL A 32 2.17 6.44 2.96
N GLU A 33 1.47 6.66 4.08
CA GLU A 33 2.02 6.61 5.45
C GLU A 33 1.14 5.70 6.35
N PRO A 34 1.73 4.75 7.08
CA PRO A 34 3.13 4.34 7.01
C PRO A 34 3.48 3.67 5.67
N PRO A 35 4.75 3.75 5.23
CA PRO A 35 5.22 2.91 4.13
C PRO A 35 5.08 1.43 4.53
N TRP A 36 4.93 0.56 3.54
CA TRP A 36 4.79 -0.86 3.82
C TRP A 36 6.15 -1.46 4.17
N GLU A 37 6.17 -2.20 5.27
CA GLU A 37 7.38 -2.84 5.78
C GLU A 37 7.18 -4.35 5.95
N LEU A 38 8.29 -5.08 5.80
CA LEU A 38 8.33 -6.48 6.18
C LEU A 38 8.62 -6.60 7.68
N THR A 39 7.91 -7.48 8.35
CA THR A 39 8.31 -7.94 9.68
C THR A 39 9.62 -8.74 9.59
N SER A 40 10.24 -9.00 10.74
CA SER A 40 11.41 -9.90 10.83
C SER A 40 11.17 -11.32 10.31
N ARG A 41 9.89 -11.72 10.11
CA ARG A 41 9.49 -13.02 9.55
C ARG A 41 9.24 -12.99 8.04
N GLY A 42 9.50 -11.86 7.36
CA GLY A 42 9.23 -11.71 5.94
C GLY A 42 7.75 -11.61 5.59
N THR A 43 6.90 -11.17 6.53
CA THR A 43 5.46 -10.97 6.32
C THR A 43 5.08 -9.49 6.36
N ILE A 44 3.94 -9.13 5.78
CA ILE A 44 3.34 -7.80 5.92
C ILE A 44 2.24 -7.86 6.98
N ARG A 45 2.17 -6.83 7.84
CA ARG A 45 1.06 -6.67 8.79
C ARG A 45 -0.20 -6.25 8.05
N VAL A 46 -1.31 -6.94 8.31
CA VAL A 46 -2.63 -6.59 7.78
C VAL A 46 -3.25 -5.52 8.68
N PRO A 47 -3.54 -4.31 8.15
CA PRO A 47 -4.26 -3.29 8.92
C PRO A 47 -5.67 -3.76 9.29
N ARG A 48 -6.18 -3.30 10.44
CA ARG A 48 -7.52 -3.69 10.94
C ARG A 48 -8.55 -2.56 10.91
N GLU A 49 -8.10 -1.33 10.71
CA GLU A 49 -8.98 -0.17 10.64
C GLU A 49 -9.73 -0.10 9.30
N PRO A 50 -10.92 0.52 9.26
CA PRO A 50 -11.64 0.73 8.00
C PRO A 50 -10.82 1.49 6.96
N GLY A 51 -11.09 1.21 5.68
CA GLY A 51 -10.42 1.88 4.56
C GLY A 51 -9.14 1.18 4.12
N LEU A 52 -8.12 1.95 3.76
CA LEU A 52 -6.85 1.42 3.21
C LEU A 52 -5.89 0.92 4.30
N GLY A 53 -6.10 1.33 5.56
CA GLY A 53 -5.17 1.06 6.66
C GLY A 53 -3.83 1.81 6.56
N VAL A 54 -3.75 2.75 5.61
CA VAL A 54 -2.66 3.70 5.39
C VAL A 54 -3.28 5.00 4.88
N GLU A 55 -2.63 6.12 5.15
CA GLU A 55 -3.04 7.43 4.66
C GLU A 55 -2.27 7.81 3.40
N VAL A 56 -2.91 8.54 2.48
CA VAL A 56 -2.22 9.06 1.29
C VAL A 56 -1.36 10.25 1.70
N ARG A 57 -0.06 10.18 1.40
CA ARG A 57 0.87 11.30 1.58
C ARG A 57 0.70 12.30 0.45
N GLU A 58 -0.24 13.21 0.65
CA GLU A 58 -0.64 14.25 -0.31
C GLU A 58 0.55 15.06 -0.87
N GLU A 59 1.56 15.36 -0.06
CA GLU A 59 2.77 16.06 -0.52
C GLU A 59 3.62 15.23 -1.47
N ALA A 60 3.88 13.95 -1.12
CA ALA A 60 4.60 13.02 -1.98
C ALA A 60 3.82 12.74 -3.27
N LEU A 61 2.50 12.56 -3.17
CA LEU A 61 1.63 12.40 -4.33
C LEU A 61 1.75 13.61 -5.28
N ARG A 62 1.66 14.83 -4.75
CA ARG A 62 1.81 16.06 -5.55
C ARG A 62 3.19 16.17 -6.20
N LYS A 63 4.25 15.76 -5.51
CA LYS A 63 5.64 15.76 -6.04
C LYS A 63 5.78 14.91 -7.31
N TYR A 64 5.10 13.77 -7.38
CA TYR A 64 5.20 12.82 -8.50
C TYR A 64 4.04 12.94 -9.50
N LEU A 65 3.03 13.76 -9.23
CA LEU A 65 1.87 13.98 -10.10
C LEU A 65 2.30 14.62 -11.43
N ARG A 66 1.89 14.03 -12.55
CA ARG A 66 2.14 14.59 -13.89
C ARG A 66 0.89 15.23 -14.49
N GLU A 67 -0.25 14.59 -14.32
CA GLU A 67 -1.53 15.06 -14.82
C GLU A 67 -2.63 14.75 -13.80
N LYS A 68 -3.68 15.57 -13.78
CA LYS A 68 -4.86 15.37 -12.95
C LYS A 68 -6.09 15.73 -13.76
N TRP A 69 -7.02 14.78 -13.80
CA TRP A 69 -8.32 14.96 -14.41
C TRP A 69 -9.38 14.83 -13.33
N SER A 70 -10.40 15.68 -13.38
CA SER A 70 -11.54 15.63 -12.48
C SER A 70 -12.82 15.70 -13.30
N ALA A 71 -13.69 14.70 -13.11
CA ALA A 71 -15.06 14.74 -13.61
C ALA A 71 -15.98 15.20 -12.48
N VAL A 72 -16.92 16.09 -12.81
CA VAL A 72 -18.04 16.42 -11.94
C VAL A 72 -19.21 15.57 -12.44
N LEU A 73 -19.79 14.77 -11.54
CA LEU A 73 -20.99 13.98 -11.80
C LEU A 73 -22.24 14.87 -11.79
#